data_AF-A0A3P5XF00-F1
#
_entry.id   AF-A0A3P5XF00-F1
#
_cell.length_a   1.000
_cell.length_b   1.000
_cell.length_c   1.000
_cell.angle_alpha   90.00
_cell.angle_beta   90.00
_cell.angle_gamma   90.00
#
_symmetry.space_group_name_H-M   'P 1'
#
loop_
_entity.id
_entity.type
_entity.pdbx_description
1 polymer ?
#
loop_
_entity_poly.entity_id
_entity_poly.type
_entity_poly.pdbx_seq_one_letter_code
_entity_poly.pdbx_strand_id
1 'polypeptide(L)'
;MAKVHIKGRILQLLERADSLWDHEIRDVILREYRLDGGPYWSGTIRMTLTDLYAGGLISHVKSQIDPNTAPGSEKLLNCYRLNAFGRTRMRQTGLSEELQ
;
A
#
# COMPACT_ATOMS: atom_id res chain seq x y z
N MET A 1 -2.48 0.53 -22.85
CA MET A 1 -1.43 0.02 -21.94
C MET A 1 -2.07 -0.94 -20.95
N ALA A 2 -1.49 -2.12 -20.75
CA ALA A 2 -1.96 -3.03 -19.71
C ALA A 2 -1.78 -2.37 -18.34
N LYS A 3 -2.77 -2.50 -17.48
CA LYS A 3 -2.72 -1.87 -16.16
C LYS A 3 -1.72 -2.63 -15.28
N VAL A 4 -0.83 -1.90 -14.60
CA VAL A 4 0.11 -2.49 -13.62
C VAL A 4 -0.68 -3.33 -12.61
N HIS A 5 -0.17 -4.48 -12.20
CA HIS A 5 -0.80 -5.30 -11.17
C HIS A 5 -0.86 -4.53 -9.83
N ILE A 6 -1.92 -4.73 -9.02
CA ILE A 6 -2.18 -3.96 -7.78
C ILE A 6 -0.94 -3.89 -6.87
N LYS A 7 -0.25 -5.02 -6.67
CA LYS A 7 1.01 -5.06 -5.89
C LYS A 7 2.06 -4.08 -6.39
N GLY A 8 2.28 -4.04 -7.71
CA GLY A 8 3.24 -3.12 -8.32
C GLY A 8 2.80 -1.66 -8.18
N ARG A 9 1.49 -1.41 -8.33
CA ARG A 9 0.94 -0.07 -8.15
C ARG A 9 1.03 0.45 -6.72
N ILE A 10 0.82 -0.41 -5.72
CA ILE A 10 1.03 -0.05 -4.30
C ILE A 10 2.49 0.38 -4.06
N LEU A 11 3.46 -0.35 -4.63
CA LEU A 11 4.87 0.01 -4.53
C LEU A 11 5.16 1.37 -5.19
N GLN A 12 4.56 1.65 -6.35
CA GLN A 12 4.64 2.96 -7.02
C GLN A 12 4.01 4.09 -6.20
N LEU A 13 2.90 3.85 -5.49
CA LEU A 13 2.32 4.82 -4.56
C LEU A 13 3.30 5.16 -3.42
N LEU A 14 3.93 4.14 -2.85
CA LEU A 14 4.91 4.28 -1.78
C LEU A 14 6.26 4.83 -2.25
N GLU A 15 6.57 4.75 -3.54
CA GLU A 15 7.76 5.36 -4.14
C GLU A 15 7.62 6.89 -4.22
N ARG A 16 6.42 7.37 -4.57
CA ARG A 16 6.10 8.79 -4.75
C ARG A 16 5.82 9.55 -3.45
N ALA A 17 5.65 8.85 -2.34
CA ALA A 17 5.35 9.41 -1.03
C ALA A 17 6.45 9.06 -0.03
N ASP A 18 6.60 9.86 1.04
CA ASP A 18 7.52 9.50 2.13
C ASP A 18 6.99 8.29 2.92
N SER A 19 5.69 8.31 3.22
CA SER A 19 4.94 7.21 3.82
C SER A 19 3.44 7.38 3.53
N LEU A 20 2.68 6.29 3.55
CA LEU A 20 1.22 6.30 3.40
C LEU A 20 0.57 5.37 4.42
N TRP A 21 -0.62 5.74 4.87
CA TRP A 21 -1.49 4.85 5.64
C TRP A 21 -2.17 3.82 4.74
N ASP A 22 -2.43 2.64 5.29
CA ASP A 22 -3.12 1.53 4.60
C ASP A 22 -4.46 1.93 3.97
N HIS A 23 -5.25 2.76 4.65
CA HIS A 23 -6.52 3.26 4.12
C HIS A 23 -6.33 4.23 2.95
N GLU A 24 -5.30 5.08 2.95
CA GLU A 24 -4.98 5.98 1.82
C GLU A 24 -4.59 5.16 0.58
N ILE A 25 -3.76 4.13 0.77
CA ILE A 25 -3.37 3.19 -0.29
C ILE A 25 -4.61 2.47 -0.82
N ARG A 26 -5.46 1.98 0.09
CA ARG A 26 -6.71 1.30 -0.26
C ARG A 26 -7.60 2.19 -1.13
N ASP A 27 -7.87 3.41 -0.70
CA ASP A 27 -8.81 4.31 -1.37
C ASP A 27 -8.34 4.66 -2.79
N VAL A 28 -7.03 4.86 -2.97
CA VAL A 28 -6.44 5.08 -4.29
C VAL A 28 -6.59 3.83 -5.18
N ILE A 29 -6.27 2.64 -4.67
CA ILE A 29 -6.37 1.39 -5.43
C ILE A 29 -7.83 1.09 -5.81
N LEU A 30 -8.77 1.18 -4.87
CA LEU A 30 -10.19 0.94 -5.14
C LEU A 30 -10.70 1.85 -6.26
N ARG A 31 -10.40 3.15 -6.16
CA ARG A 31 -10.78 4.15 -7.16
C ARG A 31 -10.12 3.88 -8.52
N GLU A 32 -8.80 3.71 -8.56
CA GLU A 32 -8.07 3.52 -9.82
C GLU A 32 -8.54 2.25 -10.54
N TYR A 33 -8.77 1.16 -9.80
CA TYR A 33 -9.12 -0.16 -10.34
C TYR A 33 -10.63 -0.39 -10.47
N ARG A 34 -11.47 0.60 -10.12
CA ARG A 34 -12.94 0.49 -10.15
C ARG A 34 -13.45 -0.73 -9.39
N LEU A 35 -12.83 -0.99 -8.24
CA LEU A 35 -13.18 -2.10 -7.35
C LEU A 35 -14.21 -1.63 -6.34
N ASP A 36 -15.09 -2.53 -5.89
CA ASP A 36 -16.00 -2.22 -4.80
C ASP A 36 -15.21 -1.98 -3.50
N GLY A 37 -15.69 -1.04 -2.68
CA GLY A 37 -15.12 -0.75 -1.37
C GLY A 37 -15.46 -1.80 -0.30
N GLY A 38 -15.86 -3.01 -0.70
CA GLY A 38 -16.29 -4.05 0.21
C GLY A 38 -15.14 -4.68 1.00
N PRO A 39 -15.48 -5.59 1.94
CA PRO A 39 -14.52 -6.27 2.79
C PRO A 39 -13.47 -7.08 2.02
N TYR A 40 -13.84 -7.63 0.87
CA TYR A 40 -12.96 -8.47 0.04
C TYR A 40 -11.74 -7.69 -0.45
N TRP A 41 -11.93 -6.65 -1.26
CA TRP A 41 -10.82 -5.87 -1.81
C TRP A 41 -10.03 -5.12 -0.73
N SER A 42 -10.72 -4.63 0.31
CA SER A 42 -10.07 -4.05 1.49
C SER A 42 -9.19 -5.07 2.21
N GLY A 43 -9.58 -6.34 2.26
CA GLY A 43 -8.78 -7.45 2.79
C GLY A 43 -7.60 -7.78 1.88
N THR A 44 -7.82 -7.89 0.57
CA THR A 44 -6.78 -8.16 -0.42
C THR A 44 -5.66 -7.11 -0.41
N ILE A 45 -6.01 -5.83 -0.29
CA ILE A 45 -5.01 -4.74 -0.23
C ILE A 45 -4.20 -4.84 1.07
N ARG A 46 -4.84 -5.10 2.22
CA ARG A 46 -4.14 -5.32 3.49
C ARG A 46 -3.22 -6.53 3.45
N MET A 47 -3.69 -7.65 2.91
CA MET A 47 -2.87 -8.85 2.69
C MET A 47 -1.67 -8.55 1.79
N THR A 48 -1.86 -7.78 0.72
CA THR A 48 -0.77 -7.36 -0.16
C THR A 48 0.27 -6.51 0.58
N LEU A 49 -0.15 -5.60 1.47
CA LEU A 49 0.76 -4.82 2.32
C LEU A 49 1.52 -5.72 3.29
N THR A 50 0.86 -6.70 3.89
CA THR A 50 1.52 -7.72 4.74
C THR A 50 2.56 -8.51 3.94
N ASP A 51 2.25 -8.96 2.73
CA ASP A 51 3.19 -9.69 1.88
C ASP A 51 4.41 -8.84 1.48
N LEU A 52 4.18 -7.56 1.16
CA LEU A 52 5.25 -6.62 0.83
C LEU A 52 6.17 -6.34 2.03
N TYR A 53 5.58 -6.24 3.22
CA TYR A 53 6.32 -6.06 4.47
C TYR A 53 7.12 -7.32 4.82
N ALA A 54 6.49 -8.50 4.77
CA ALA A 54 7.15 -9.78 5.03
C ALA A 54 8.26 -10.07 4.00
N GLY A 55 8.06 -9.66 2.74
CA GLY A 55 9.08 -9.71 1.69
C GLY A 55 10.17 -8.64 1.80
N GLY A 56 10.14 -7.78 2.82
CA GLY A 56 11.17 -6.79 3.11
C GLY A 56 11.19 -5.58 2.17
N LEU A 57 10.19 -5.40 1.30
CA LEU A 57 10.16 -4.30 0.31
C LEU A 57 9.71 -2.98 0.94
N ILE A 58 8.87 -3.05 1.96
CA ILE A 58 8.34 -1.88 2.68
C ILE A 58 8.62 -2.02 4.17
N SER A 59 8.68 -0.89 4.86
CA SER A 59 8.82 -0.83 6.32
C SER A 59 7.51 -0.34 6.94
N HIS A 60 7.14 -0.92 8.06
CA HIS A 60 6.13 -0.35 8.96
C HIS A 60 6.73 0.85 9.69
N VAL A 61 6.00 1.97 9.71
CA VAL A 61 6.44 3.24 10.29
C VAL A 61 5.82 3.46 11.66
N LYS A 62 4.49 3.28 11.76
CA LYS A 62 3.71 3.45 12.99
C LYS A 62 2.31 2.87 12.82
N SER A 63 1.64 2.66 13.95
CA SER A 63 0.22 2.33 14.00
C SER A 63 -0.55 3.30 14.88
N GLN A 64 -1.85 3.46 14.61
CA GLN A 64 -2.77 4.20 15.45
C GLN A 64 -4.17 3.60 15.39
N ILE A 65 -4.97 3.78 16.43
CA ILE A 65 -6.40 3.47 16.37
C ILE A 65 -7.09 4.51 15.49
N ASP A 66 -7.96 4.06 14.59
CA ASP A 66 -8.78 4.94 13.75
C ASP A 66 -9.70 5.78 14.64
N PRO A 67 -9.51 7.11 14.70
CA PRO A 67 -10.31 7.97 15.57
C PRO A 67 -11.79 8.02 15.16
N ASN A 68 -12.14 7.54 13.97
CA ASN A 68 -13.51 7.53 13.46
C ASN A 68 -14.27 6.24 13.77
N THR A 69 -13.65 5.29 14.49
CA THR A 69 -14.30 4.03 14.86
C THR A 69 -15.05 4.14 16.17
N ALA A 70 -16.22 3.49 16.24
CA ALA A 70 -17.01 3.45 17.45
C ALA A 70 -16.32 2.58 18.51
N PRO A 71 -16.49 2.88 19.81
CA PRO A 71 -15.98 2.04 20.89
C PRO A 71 -16.42 0.57 20.74
N GLY A 72 -15.48 -0.37 20.88
CA GLY A 72 -15.71 -1.81 20.66
C GLY A 72 -15.65 -2.25 19.19
N SER A 73 -15.32 -1.35 18.27
CA SER A 73 -15.10 -1.63 16.84
C SER A 73 -13.80 -1.01 16.31
N GLU A 74 -12.83 -0.81 17.21
CA GLU A 74 -11.58 -0.12 16.95
C GLU A 74 -10.84 -0.77 15.78
N LYS A 75 -10.46 0.05 14.79
CA LYS A 75 -9.62 -0.39 13.68
C LYS A 75 -8.21 0.14 13.88
N LEU A 76 -7.22 -0.73 13.73
CA LEU A 76 -5.82 -0.33 13.70
C LEU A 76 -5.45 0.12 12.29
N LEU A 77 -5.02 1.37 12.14
CA LEU A 77 -4.42 1.92 10.93
C LEU A 77 -2.91 1.74 10.97
N ASN A 78 -2.32 1.35 9.86
CA ASN A 78 -0.89 1.13 9.74
C ASN A 78 -0.28 2.04 8.68
N CYS A 79 0.83 2.69 9.00
CA CYS A 79 1.59 3.53 8.10
C CYS A 79 2.79 2.77 7.56
N TYR A 80 2.99 2.80 6.25
CA TYR A 80 4.08 2.11 5.57
C TYR A 80 4.91 3.08 4.73
N ARG A 81 6.17 2.71 4.49
CA ARG A 81 7.02 3.38 3.50
C ARG A 81 7.80 2.39 2.66
N LEU A 82 8.14 2.78 1.43
CA LEU A 82 9.10 2.05 0.62
C LEU A 82 10.52 2.21 1.22
N ASN A 83 11.23 1.10 1.44
CA ASN A 83 12.59 1.14 1.98
C ASN A 83 13.65 1.07 0.86
N ALA A 84 14.94 1.16 1.22
CA ALA A 84 16.04 1.18 0.25
C ALA A 84 16.14 -0.12 -0.57
N PHE A 85 15.85 -1.28 0.05
CA PHE A 85 15.81 -2.57 -0.64
C PHE A 85 14.66 -2.60 -1.64
N GLY A 86 13.46 -2.16 -1.24
CA GLY A 86 12.29 -2.02 -2.10
C GLY A 86 12.55 -1.15 -3.32
N ARG A 87 13.10 0.06 -3.13
CA ARG A 87 13.48 0.96 -4.24
C ARG A 87 14.46 0.29 -5.21
N THR A 88 15.47 -0.39 -4.68
CA THR A 88 16.45 -1.10 -5.50
C THR A 88 15.78 -2.20 -6.34
N ARG A 89 14.88 -2.97 -5.74
CA ARG A 89 14.12 -4.01 -6.46
C ARG A 89 13.20 -3.42 -7.53
N MET A 90 12.49 -2.33 -7.23
CA MET A 90 11.63 -1.66 -8.21
C MET A 90 12.41 -1.17 -9.44
N ARG A 91 13.61 -0.57 -9.23
CA ARG A 91 14.49 -0.19 -10.34
C ARG A 91 14.96 -1.38 -11.15
N GLN A 92 15.41 -2.45 -10.49
CA GLN A 92 15.90 -3.67 -11.16
C GLN A 92 14.85 -4.34 -12.04
N THR A 93 13.58 -4.25 -11.68
CA THR A 93 12.47 -4.86 -12.45
C THR A 93 11.82 -3.90 -13.45
N GLY A 94 12.29 -2.65 -13.55
CA GLY A 94 11.66 -1.61 -14.39
C GLY A 94 10.27 -1.18 -13.89
N LEU A 95 9.96 -1.39 -12.61
CA LEU A 95 8.67 -0.99 -12.00
C LEU A 95 8.69 0.47 -11.52
N SER A 96 9.88 0.98 -11.19
CA SER A 96 10.10 2.34 -10.71
C SER A 96 9.63 3.38 -11.71
N GLU A 97 9.02 4.45 -11.22
CA GLU A 97 8.54 5.60 -12.02
C GLU A 97 9.43 6.83 -11.85
N GLU A 98 10.63 6.70 -11.25
CA GLU A 98 11.67 7.73 -11.34
C GLU A 98 11.93 8.01 -12.84
N LEU A 99 11.71 9.27 -13.26
CA LEU A 99 11.83 9.74 -14.64
C LEU A 99 13.05 9.11 -15.35
N GLN A 100 12.78 8.37 -16.44
CA GLN A 100 13.75 8.18 -17.51
C GLN A 100 13.90 9.46 -18.31
#